data_AF-T0L5T0-F1
#
_entry.id   AF-T0L5T0-F1
#
_cell.length_a   1.000
_cell.length_b   1.000
_cell.length_c   1.000
_cell.angle_alpha   90.00
_cell.angle_beta   90.00
_cell.angle_gamma   90.00
#
_symmetry.space_group_name_H-M   'P 1'
#
loop_
_entity.id
_entity.type
_entity.pdbx_description
1 polymer ?
#
loop_
_entity_poly.entity_id
_entity_poly.type
_entity_poly.pdbx_seq_one_letter_code
_entity_poly.pdbx_strand_id
1 'polypeptide(L)'
;MGDRLLIDEIYSDKIRDIYFQLSEKPIRFNFVNLRNCKPYTLPLHIYSEKELLDIINDWKDKFDKKKHKNNKVNILDPNEYTNEVKSFDTKILTDYIHHLYNPKDIYNKWNVPTNLLDDFKKYIGVIVFKLFSSNDDLFIEGHLNSLSIAICYCFERQKNEIIFLYELLVNKNEKNLKQLQPNILNLKQGSNKYIENIKMFIEDAIMKFIGAAKKKILMHIFNIPENTQNVHTNNYWMYVLKDHLGLDVVGEKPKLLGIDEFNGKMELGLQSFFEIFTPEWLISELTNLINDDSELVCKISEFLYHSDIQNKKLFVECEDEDILFTKSVTTEFCKYFLKDIEIIEID
;
A
#
# COMPACT_ATOMS: atom_id res chain seq x y z
N MET A 1 26.18 8.03 -31.40
CA MET A 1 25.26 9.01 -30.77
C MET A 1 23.96 9.19 -31.55
N GLY A 2 23.89 8.93 -32.86
CA GLY A 2 22.65 9.05 -33.65
C GLY A 2 21.58 7.97 -33.40
N ASP A 3 21.96 6.71 -33.22
CA ASP A 3 20.97 5.62 -33.08
C ASP A 3 20.20 5.63 -31.75
N ARG A 4 20.81 6.15 -30.66
CA ARG A 4 20.12 6.29 -29.36
C ARG A 4 18.99 7.32 -29.42
N LEU A 5 19.22 8.46 -30.09
CA LEU A 5 18.23 9.52 -30.23
C LEU A 5 17.00 9.05 -31.03
N LEU A 6 17.23 8.34 -32.15
CA LEU A 6 16.16 7.78 -32.97
C LEU A 6 15.33 6.71 -32.22
N ILE A 7 16.00 5.88 -31.41
CA ILE A 7 15.32 4.85 -30.61
C ILE A 7 14.50 5.51 -29.49
N ASP A 8 15.03 6.53 -28.81
CA ASP A 8 14.33 7.27 -27.76
C ASP A 8 13.12 8.05 -28.33
N GLU A 9 13.24 8.61 -29.55
CA GLU A 9 12.13 9.23 -30.29
C GLU A 9 11.03 8.23 -30.63
N ILE A 10 11.37 7.05 -31.18
CA ILE A 10 10.40 6.00 -31.52
C ILE A 10 9.66 5.49 -30.27
N TYR A 11 10.36 5.31 -29.14
CA TYR A 11 9.71 4.92 -27.88
C TYR A 11 8.77 6.02 -27.36
N SER A 12 9.18 7.28 -27.48
CA SER A 12 8.34 8.43 -27.11
C SER A 12 7.07 8.50 -27.94
N ASP A 13 7.15 8.24 -29.26
CA ASP A 13 6.01 8.25 -30.16
C ASP A 13 5.03 7.11 -29.86
N LYS A 14 5.51 5.87 -29.65
CA LYS A 14 4.62 4.75 -29.29
C LYS A 14 3.89 4.97 -27.97
N ILE A 15 4.56 5.52 -26.96
CA ILE A 15 3.92 5.84 -25.68
C ILE A 15 2.88 6.94 -25.85
N ARG A 16 3.17 7.95 -26.69
CA ARG A 16 2.21 8.99 -27.03
C ARG A 16 0.97 8.42 -27.72
N ASP A 17 1.16 7.49 -28.65
CA ASP A 17 0.06 6.82 -29.35
C ASP A 17 -0.84 6.04 -28.39
N ILE A 18 -0.26 5.33 -27.40
CA ILE A 18 -1.03 4.66 -26.34
C ILE A 18 -1.91 5.68 -25.60
N TYR A 19 -1.34 6.80 -25.13
CA TYR A 19 -2.11 7.82 -24.42
C TYR A 19 -3.17 8.48 -25.30
N PHE A 20 -2.89 8.69 -26.58
CA PHE A 20 -3.84 9.23 -27.54
C PHE A 20 -5.06 8.30 -27.66
N GLN A 21 -4.84 7.01 -27.93
CA GLN A 21 -5.92 6.01 -28.05
C GLN A 21 -6.76 5.90 -26.77
N LEU A 22 -6.12 5.96 -25.59
CA LEU A 22 -6.83 5.93 -24.31
C LEU A 22 -7.67 7.20 -24.08
N SER A 23 -7.27 8.33 -24.64
CA SER A 23 -7.96 9.62 -24.49
C SER A 23 -9.10 9.80 -25.49
N GLU A 24 -9.19 9.00 -26.55
CA GLU A 24 -10.31 9.02 -27.51
C GLU A 24 -11.55 8.24 -27.02
N LYS A 25 -11.46 7.55 -25.88
CA LYS A 25 -12.57 6.78 -25.32
C LYS A 25 -13.64 7.69 -24.70
N PRO A 26 -14.95 7.32 -24.74
CA PRO A 26 -16.03 8.09 -24.14
C PRO A 26 -15.91 8.28 -22.62
N ILE A 27 -15.36 7.27 -21.95
CA ILE A 27 -14.92 7.35 -20.57
C ILE A 27 -13.40 7.20 -20.59
N ARG A 28 -12.68 8.19 -20.08
CA ARG A 28 -11.22 8.21 -20.09
C ARG A 28 -10.66 8.62 -18.74
N PHE A 29 -9.39 8.30 -18.50
CA PHE A 29 -8.70 8.75 -17.30
C PHE A 29 -8.15 10.16 -17.46
N ASN A 30 -8.25 10.95 -16.39
CA ASN A 30 -7.32 12.04 -16.19
C ASN A 30 -6.01 11.47 -15.63
N PHE A 31 -5.02 11.28 -16.50
CA PHE A 31 -3.75 10.64 -16.12
C PHE A 31 -2.94 11.42 -15.08
N VAL A 32 -3.13 12.74 -14.97
CA VAL A 32 -2.44 13.55 -13.95
C VAL A 32 -2.95 13.17 -12.56
N ASN A 33 -4.28 13.19 -12.39
CA ASN A 33 -4.91 12.86 -11.12
C ASN A 33 -4.80 11.36 -10.82
N LEU A 34 -4.91 10.51 -11.84
CA LEU A 34 -4.73 9.07 -11.67
C LEU A 34 -3.36 8.75 -11.07
N ARG A 35 -2.27 9.41 -11.52
CA ARG A 35 -0.91 9.19 -10.97
C ARG A 35 -0.76 9.63 -9.51
N ASN A 36 -1.63 10.50 -9.01
CA ASN A 36 -1.60 10.91 -7.60
C ASN A 36 -2.21 9.84 -6.68
N CYS A 37 -3.00 8.89 -7.20
CA CYS A 37 -3.53 7.77 -6.43
C CYS A 37 -2.44 6.74 -6.10
N LYS A 38 -1.89 6.86 -4.90
CA LYS A 38 -0.82 6.01 -4.39
C LYS A 38 -1.36 4.95 -3.42
N PRO A 39 -0.82 3.73 -3.44
CA PRO A 39 -1.33 2.62 -2.63
C PRO A 39 -1.10 2.80 -1.12
N TYR A 40 -0.15 3.65 -0.72
CA TYR A 40 0.18 3.90 0.67
C TYR A 40 0.87 5.25 0.81
N THR A 41 0.78 5.83 2.01
CA THR A 41 1.61 6.97 2.37
C THR A 41 2.98 6.45 2.82
N LEU A 42 4.04 6.98 2.22
CA LEU A 42 5.40 6.68 2.66
C LEU A 42 5.61 7.18 4.10
N PRO A 43 6.18 6.37 5.01
CA PRO A 43 6.53 6.86 6.32
C PRO A 43 7.55 7.98 6.18
N LEU A 44 7.32 9.14 6.81
CA LEU A 44 8.18 10.31 6.69
C LEU A 44 9.21 10.42 7.81
N HIS A 45 8.89 9.86 8.98
CA HIS A 45 9.68 10.02 10.18
C HIS A 45 10.76 8.93 10.29
N ILE A 46 11.98 9.35 10.60
CA ILE A 46 13.08 8.48 11.00
C ILE A 46 13.22 8.60 12.51
N TYR A 47 12.87 7.53 13.22
CA TYR A 47 13.13 7.40 14.65
C TYR A 47 14.63 7.21 14.88
N SER A 48 15.13 7.57 16.06
CA SER A 48 16.52 7.27 16.43
C SER A 48 16.69 5.79 16.81
N GLU A 49 17.92 5.27 16.66
CA GLU A 49 18.27 3.93 17.14
C GLU A 49 17.84 3.72 18.60
N LYS A 50 18.12 4.71 19.45
CA LYS A 50 17.79 4.67 20.87
C LYS A 50 16.29 4.54 21.11
N GLU A 51 15.46 5.35 20.45
CA GLU A 51 13.99 5.28 20.60
C GLU A 51 13.45 3.89 20.24
N LEU A 52 13.99 3.28 19.19
CA LEU A 52 13.59 1.93 18.76
C LEU A 52 14.03 0.84 19.74
N LEU A 53 15.22 0.96 20.31
CA LEU A 53 15.70 0.00 21.31
C LEU A 53 14.95 0.16 22.63
N ASP A 54 14.66 1.39 23.05
CA ASP A 54 13.93 1.69 24.29
C ASP A 54 12.52 1.08 24.24
N ILE A 55 11.76 1.26 23.14
CA ILE A 55 10.42 0.68 23.03
C ILE A 55 10.41 -0.87 23.01
N ILE A 56 11.42 -1.49 22.39
CA ILE A 56 11.58 -2.95 22.40
C ILE A 56 11.88 -3.44 23.82
N ASN A 57 12.76 -2.76 24.54
CA ASN A 57 13.15 -3.13 25.90
C ASN A 57 12.00 -2.92 26.90
N ASP A 58 11.28 -1.80 26.79
CA ASP A 58 10.07 -1.54 27.59
C ASP A 58 9.02 -2.64 27.41
N TRP A 59 8.84 -3.11 26.18
CA TRP A 59 7.95 -4.24 25.91
C TRP A 59 8.47 -5.54 26.55
N LYS A 60 9.76 -5.87 26.40
CA LYS A 60 10.37 -7.06 27.03
C LYS A 60 10.16 -7.08 28.53
N ASP A 61 10.41 -5.96 29.20
CA ASP A 61 10.23 -5.82 30.65
C ASP A 61 8.77 -6.06 31.07
N LYS A 62 7.80 -5.59 30.28
CA LYS A 62 6.37 -5.83 30.52
C LYS A 62 5.99 -7.28 30.23
N PHE A 63 6.53 -7.86 29.17
CA PHE A 63 6.26 -9.22 28.75
C PHE A 63 6.80 -10.25 29.75
N ASP A 64 8.03 -10.08 30.23
CA ASP A 64 8.64 -10.95 31.24
C ASP A 64 7.88 -10.92 32.56
N LYS A 65 7.35 -9.75 32.96
CA LYS A 65 6.46 -9.60 34.12
C LYS A 65 5.14 -10.36 33.94
N LYS A 66 4.57 -10.40 32.72
CA LYS A 66 3.35 -11.17 32.42
C LYS A 66 3.60 -12.69 32.39
N LYS A 67 4.76 -13.13 31.89
CA LYS A 67 5.12 -14.54 31.68
C LYS A 67 5.27 -15.36 32.97
N HIS A 68 5.28 -14.72 34.15
CA HIS A 68 5.12 -15.40 35.44
C HIS A 68 3.73 -16.05 35.65
N LYS A 69 2.82 -15.96 34.67
CA LYS A 69 1.58 -16.76 34.61
C LYS A 69 1.39 -17.35 33.20
N ASN A 70 1.68 -18.64 33.05
CA ASN A 70 1.31 -19.57 31.96
C ASN A 70 1.08 -19.02 30.54
N ASN A 71 2.05 -19.23 29.65
CA ASN A 71 1.93 -20.08 28.45
C ASN A 71 3.20 -19.95 27.60
N LYS A 72 3.66 -21.07 27.01
CA LYS A 72 4.73 -21.06 26.00
C LYS A 72 4.18 -20.40 24.73
N VAL A 73 4.99 -19.55 24.13
CA VAL A 73 4.66 -18.81 22.91
C VAL A 73 5.58 -19.32 21.78
N ASN A 74 5.06 -19.45 20.56
CA ASN A 74 5.60 -20.23 19.44
C ASN A 74 6.25 -19.35 18.36
N ILE A 75 7.56 -19.21 18.40
CA ILE A 75 8.30 -18.59 17.28
C ILE A 75 8.88 -19.67 16.36
N LEU A 76 8.60 -19.54 15.07
CA LEU A 76 9.27 -20.30 14.02
C LEU A 76 10.68 -19.70 13.83
N ASP A 77 11.72 -20.49 14.10
CA ASP A 77 13.11 -20.14 13.80
C ASP A 77 13.22 -19.86 12.28
N PRO A 78 13.66 -18.66 11.86
CA PRO A 78 13.84 -18.33 10.44
C PRO A 78 14.86 -19.24 9.74
N ASN A 79 15.71 -19.93 10.52
CA ASN A 79 16.43 -21.08 10.02
C ASN A 79 15.52 -22.31 10.21
N GLU A 80 14.75 -22.65 9.18
CA GLU A 80 14.24 -24.02 9.05
C GLU A 80 15.39 -24.99 9.39
N TYR A 81 15.16 -25.99 10.25
CA TYR A 81 16.03 -27.14 10.59
C TYR A 81 16.32 -27.41 12.08
N THR A 82 15.89 -26.60 13.05
CA THR A 82 16.20 -26.94 14.47
C THR A 82 15.08 -27.65 15.22
N ASN A 83 13.81 -27.57 14.78
CA ASN A 83 12.64 -28.03 15.57
C ASN A 83 12.61 -27.51 17.03
N GLU A 84 13.47 -26.54 17.37
CA GLU A 84 13.61 -25.99 18.71
C GLU A 84 12.87 -24.66 18.78
N VAL A 85 11.77 -24.66 19.53
CA VAL A 85 11.00 -23.48 19.86
C VAL A 85 11.86 -22.57 20.75
N LYS A 86 12.37 -21.47 20.20
CA LYS A 86 13.04 -20.43 20.98
C LYS A 86 12.02 -19.42 21.53
N SER A 87 12.27 -18.94 22.73
CA SER A 87 11.56 -17.79 23.31
C SER A 87 11.64 -16.59 22.38
N PHE A 88 10.65 -15.70 22.43
CA PHE A 88 10.67 -14.35 21.85
C PHE A 88 12.06 -13.71 21.83
N ASP A 89 12.74 -13.82 20.69
CA ASP A 89 14.09 -13.31 20.51
C ASP A 89 14.06 -12.13 19.54
N THR A 90 14.21 -10.93 20.08
CA THR A 90 14.29 -9.72 19.26
C THR A 90 15.71 -9.49 18.74
N LYS A 91 16.67 -10.38 19.01
CA LYS A 91 18.08 -10.16 18.70
C LYS A 91 18.33 -9.90 17.22
N ILE A 92 17.71 -10.67 16.33
CA ILE A 92 17.84 -10.47 14.88
C ILE A 92 17.38 -9.04 14.50
N LEU A 93 16.26 -8.59 15.08
CA LEU A 93 15.73 -7.25 14.86
C LEU A 93 16.61 -6.16 15.47
N THR A 94 17.12 -6.32 16.69
CA THR A 94 18.00 -5.32 17.33
C THR A 94 19.35 -5.23 16.63
N ASP A 95 19.92 -6.36 16.22
CA ASP A 95 21.17 -6.41 15.45
C ASP A 95 20.97 -5.73 14.08
N TYR A 96 19.81 -5.95 13.45
CA TYR A 96 19.45 -5.29 12.20
C TYR A 96 19.27 -3.78 12.35
N ILE A 97 18.54 -3.33 13.37
CA ILE A 97 18.36 -1.91 13.71
C ILE A 97 19.73 -1.28 13.90
N HIS A 98 20.59 -1.87 14.74
CA HIS A 98 21.94 -1.37 14.97
C HIS A 98 22.71 -1.18 13.66
N HIS A 99 22.60 -2.15 12.75
CA HIS A 99 23.25 -2.09 11.44
C HIS A 99 22.72 -0.98 10.51
N LEU A 100 21.41 -0.70 10.56
CA LEU A 100 20.83 0.41 9.79
C LEU A 100 21.39 1.78 10.20
N TYR A 101 21.73 1.96 11.48
CA TYR A 101 22.33 3.19 11.99
C TYR A 101 23.86 3.18 11.93
N ASN A 102 24.47 2.00 11.93
CA ASN A 102 25.92 1.79 11.94
C ASN A 102 26.37 0.89 10.77
N PRO A 103 26.18 1.32 9.50
CA PRO A 103 26.37 0.47 8.32
C PRO A 103 27.83 0.05 8.04
N LYS A 104 28.79 0.56 8.82
CA LYS A 104 30.21 0.19 8.73
C LYS A 104 30.55 -1.04 9.58
N ASP A 105 29.68 -1.42 10.51
CA ASP A 105 29.94 -2.53 11.41
C ASP A 105 29.82 -3.86 10.66
N ILE A 106 30.24 -4.97 11.26
CA ILE A 106 30.13 -6.27 10.61
C ILE A 106 28.70 -6.80 10.79
N TYR A 107 27.98 -7.03 9.68
CA TYR A 107 26.69 -7.73 9.69
C TYR A 107 26.83 -9.09 9.02
N ASN A 108 26.27 -10.12 9.65
CA ASN A 108 26.32 -11.49 9.13
C ASN A 108 25.15 -11.82 8.20
N LYS A 109 24.28 -10.84 7.89
CA LYS A 109 23.13 -10.99 6.98
C LYS A 109 23.26 -10.00 5.81
N TRP A 110 22.24 -9.94 4.97
CA TRP A 110 22.25 -9.05 3.81
C TRP A 110 22.25 -7.57 4.23
N ASN A 111 23.22 -6.83 3.72
CA ASN A 111 23.34 -5.40 3.97
C ASN A 111 22.37 -4.61 3.10
N VAL A 112 21.80 -3.57 3.69
CA VAL A 112 21.04 -2.55 2.96
C VAL A 112 22.03 -1.61 2.26
N PRO A 113 21.84 -1.31 0.97
CA PRO A 113 22.63 -0.31 0.27
C PRO A 113 22.60 1.06 0.98
N THR A 114 23.76 1.74 1.06
CA THR A 114 23.90 2.99 1.83
C THR A 114 22.95 4.10 1.38
N ASN A 115 22.65 4.15 0.08
CA ASN A 115 21.69 5.08 -0.52
C ASN A 115 20.22 4.78 -0.17
N LEU A 116 19.91 3.63 0.47
CA LEU A 116 18.57 3.21 0.85
C LEU A 116 18.34 3.16 2.36
N LEU A 117 19.36 3.42 3.17
CA LEU A 117 19.29 3.26 4.63
C LEU A 117 18.16 4.09 5.23
N ASP A 118 17.96 5.32 4.78
CA ASP A 118 16.94 6.20 5.35
C ASP A 118 15.53 5.71 5.06
N ASP A 119 15.29 5.08 3.92
CA ASP A 119 13.98 4.51 3.62
C ASP A 119 13.69 3.29 4.49
N PHE A 120 14.67 2.41 4.66
CA PHE A 120 14.55 1.27 5.57
C PHE A 120 14.35 1.72 7.02
N LYS A 121 15.05 2.77 7.49
CA LYS A 121 14.86 3.34 8.83
C LYS A 121 13.43 3.85 9.04
N LYS A 122 12.84 4.54 8.05
CA LYS A 122 11.46 5.03 8.13
C LYS A 122 10.47 3.87 8.31
N TYR A 123 10.57 2.85 7.47
CA TYR A 123 9.67 1.69 7.54
C TYR A 123 9.86 0.88 8.82
N ILE A 124 11.09 0.50 9.14
CA ILE A 124 11.40 -0.27 10.34
C ILE A 124 10.97 0.49 11.59
N GLY A 125 11.21 1.80 11.62
CA GLY A 125 10.79 2.63 12.73
C GLY A 125 9.30 2.55 12.99
N VAL A 126 8.47 2.77 11.96
CA VAL A 126 7.00 2.68 12.12
C VAL A 126 6.55 1.25 12.49
N ILE A 127 7.13 0.22 11.85
CA ILE A 127 6.81 -1.18 12.15
C ILE A 127 7.12 -1.51 13.62
N VAL A 128 8.32 -1.18 14.09
CA VAL A 128 8.76 -1.42 15.48
C VAL A 128 7.84 -0.68 16.44
N PHE A 129 7.59 0.61 16.21
CA PHE A 129 6.71 1.38 17.07
C PHE A 129 5.31 0.77 17.12
N LYS A 130 4.75 0.40 15.97
CA LYS A 130 3.41 -0.16 15.92
C LYS A 130 3.30 -1.52 16.59
N LEU A 131 4.31 -2.37 16.36
CA LEU A 131 4.38 -3.71 16.90
C LEU A 131 4.49 -3.68 18.43
N PHE A 132 5.51 -3.00 18.96
CA PHE A 132 5.82 -3.01 20.38
C PHE A 132 4.99 -2.03 21.23
N SER A 133 4.17 -1.18 20.61
CA SER A 133 3.10 -0.44 21.30
C SER A 133 1.82 -1.25 21.48
N SER A 134 1.69 -2.43 20.86
CA SER A 134 0.50 -3.27 21.01
C SER A 134 0.44 -3.91 22.40
N ASN A 135 -0.77 -4.11 22.92
CA ASN A 135 -1.01 -4.88 24.14
C ASN A 135 -1.36 -6.36 23.86
N ASP A 136 -1.52 -6.73 22.59
CA ASP A 136 -1.85 -8.08 22.14
C ASP A 136 -0.56 -8.85 21.83
N ASP A 137 -0.24 -9.81 22.70
CA ASP A 137 1.01 -10.59 22.62
C ASP A 137 1.00 -11.55 21.40
N LEU A 138 -0.16 -12.05 20.95
CA LEU A 138 -0.28 -12.92 19.75
C LEU A 138 -0.08 -12.11 18.46
N PHE A 139 -0.59 -10.89 18.42
CA PHE A 139 -0.32 -9.95 17.34
C PHE A 139 1.19 -9.68 17.20
N ILE A 140 1.86 -9.45 18.33
CA ILE A 140 3.31 -9.19 18.34
C ILE A 140 4.08 -10.40 17.84
N GLU A 141 3.72 -11.61 18.28
CA GLU A 141 4.31 -12.87 17.85
C GLU A 141 4.30 -13.06 16.33
N GLY A 142 3.11 -13.02 15.73
CA GLY A 142 2.96 -13.31 14.30
C GLY A 142 3.72 -12.33 13.42
N HIS A 143 3.71 -11.06 13.80
CA HIS A 143 4.35 -10.00 13.02
C HIS A 143 5.86 -9.88 13.28
N LEU A 144 6.36 -10.17 14.49
CA LEU A 144 7.80 -10.22 14.77
C LEU A 144 8.47 -11.36 14.00
N ASN A 145 7.83 -12.52 13.91
CA ASN A 145 8.35 -13.66 13.14
C ASN A 145 8.46 -13.30 11.66
N SER A 146 7.39 -12.72 11.11
CA SER A 146 7.35 -12.27 9.73
C SER A 146 8.45 -11.22 9.45
N LEU A 147 8.64 -10.26 10.36
CA LEU A 147 9.69 -9.25 10.25
C LEU A 147 11.10 -9.86 10.33
N SER A 148 11.31 -10.80 11.25
CA SER A 148 12.61 -11.45 11.44
C SER A 148 13.03 -12.29 10.23
N ILE A 149 12.07 -12.91 9.54
CA ILE A 149 12.29 -13.58 8.26
C ILE A 149 12.58 -12.53 7.17
N ALA A 150 11.75 -11.49 7.08
CA ALA A 150 11.86 -10.43 6.06
C ALA A 150 13.26 -9.80 6.03
N ILE A 151 13.80 -9.43 7.19
CA ILE A 151 15.12 -8.77 7.31
C ILE A 151 16.29 -9.66 6.93
N CYS A 152 16.09 -10.98 6.83
CA CYS A 152 17.13 -11.93 6.44
C CYS A 152 17.25 -12.14 4.92
N TYR A 153 16.32 -11.62 4.12
CA TYR A 153 16.38 -11.75 2.65
C TYR A 153 17.38 -10.78 1.99
N CYS A 154 17.67 -11.03 0.70
CA CYS A 154 18.39 -10.06 -0.12
C CYS A 154 17.62 -8.74 -0.20
N PHE A 155 18.32 -7.62 -0.39
CA PHE A 155 17.76 -6.27 -0.20
C PHE A 155 16.47 -5.99 -1.00
N GLU A 156 16.33 -6.52 -2.23
CA GLU A 156 15.11 -6.35 -3.04
C GLU A 156 13.90 -7.03 -2.43
N ARG A 157 14.08 -8.27 -1.94
CA ARG A 157 13.01 -9.01 -1.27
C ARG A 157 12.76 -8.45 0.12
N GLN A 158 13.82 -8.11 0.85
CA GLN A 158 13.75 -7.43 2.14
C GLN A 158 12.89 -6.17 2.07
N LYS A 159 13.12 -5.31 1.06
CA LYS A 159 12.34 -4.11 0.78
C LYS A 159 10.85 -4.43 0.64
N ASN A 160 10.51 -5.41 -0.20
CA ASN A 160 9.11 -5.75 -0.47
C ASN A 160 8.39 -6.32 0.76
N GLU A 161 9.05 -7.20 1.52
CA GLU A 161 8.48 -7.79 2.73
C GLU A 161 8.29 -6.75 3.84
N ILE A 162 9.23 -5.81 3.99
CA ILE A 162 9.11 -4.69 4.94
C ILE A 162 7.98 -3.74 4.54
N ILE A 163 7.86 -3.38 3.26
CA ILE A 163 6.76 -2.54 2.78
C ILE A 163 5.42 -3.26 2.99
N PHE A 164 5.35 -4.55 2.68
CA PHE A 164 4.15 -5.35 2.91
C PHE A 164 3.76 -5.41 4.39
N LEU A 165 4.73 -5.63 5.29
CA LEU A 165 4.49 -5.62 6.74
C LEU A 165 4.05 -4.23 7.23
N TYR A 166 4.66 -3.17 6.73
CA TYR A 166 4.23 -1.80 7.00
C TYR A 166 2.76 -1.59 6.59
N GLU A 167 2.41 -1.94 5.35
CA GLU A 167 1.02 -1.84 4.86
C GLU A 167 0.07 -2.66 5.74
N LEU A 168 0.45 -3.89 6.08
CA LEU A 168 -0.37 -4.76 6.92
C LEU A 168 -0.61 -4.19 8.32
N LEU A 169 0.40 -3.58 8.94
CA LEU A 169 0.35 -3.08 10.32
C LEU A 169 -0.29 -1.69 10.42
N VAL A 170 -0.01 -0.84 9.43
CA VAL A 170 -0.44 0.55 9.39
C VAL A 170 -1.81 0.67 8.72
N ASN A 171 -2.05 0.09 7.54
CA ASN A 171 -3.35 0.22 6.85
C ASN A 171 -4.48 -0.54 7.55
N LYS A 172 -4.24 -1.71 8.18
CA LYS A 172 -5.29 -2.36 9.00
C LYS A 172 -5.70 -1.51 10.21
N ASN A 173 -4.81 -0.67 10.70
CA ASN A 173 -5.09 0.24 11.81
C ASN A 173 -5.45 1.66 11.37
N GLU A 174 -5.40 1.99 10.08
CA GLU A 174 -6.08 3.18 9.57
C GLU A 174 -7.61 3.00 9.59
N LYS A 175 -8.12 1.77 9.58
CA LYS A 175 -9.50 1.49 10.05
C LYS A 175 -9.72 1.89 11.53
N ASN A 176 -8.65 2.04 12.30
CA ASN A 176 -8.62 2.57 13.67
C ASN A 176 -8.16 4.05 13.75
N LEU A 177 -7.96 4.78 12.64
CA LEU A 177 -7.72 6.25 12.62
C LEU A 177 -8.86 7.07 13.25
N LYS A 178 -9.91 6.41 13.76
CA LYS A 178 -10.83 6.94 14.78
C LYS A 178 -10.12 7.69 15.91
N GLN A 179 -8.86 7.39 16.22
CA GLN A 179 -8.10 8.10 17.25
C GLN A 179 -7.54 9.48 16.82
N LEU A 180 -7.47 9.78 15.52
CA LEU A 180 -7.05 11.10 14.99
C LEU A 180 -8.22 11.99 14.56
N GLN A 181 -9.46 11.60 14.87
CA GLN A 181 -10.66 12.44 14.71
C GLN A 181 -11.14 13.18 15.99
N PRO A 182 -10.29 13.73 16.89
CA PRO A 182 -10.78 14.68 17.90
C PRO A 182 -11.54 15.88 17.29
N ASN A 183 -11.20 16.24 16.05
CA ASN A 183 -11.79 17.39 15.36
C ASN A 183 -13.17 17.12 14.75
N ILE A 184 -13.57 15.86 14.51
CA ILE A 184 -14.92 15.55 14.00
C ILE A 184 -15.94 15.53 15.14
N LEU A 185 -15.53 15.08 16.33
CA LEU A 185 -16.39 15.01 17.53
C LEU A 185 -16.93 16.37 18.01
N ASN A 186 -16.28 17.48 17.63
CA ASN A 186 -16.70 18.84 17.99
C ASN A 186 -17.47 19.57 16.88
N LEU A 187 -17.71 18.93 15.72
CA LEU A 187 -18.45 19.55 14.62
C LEU A 187 -19.94 19.28 14.76
N LYS A 188 -20.76 20.29 14.49
CA LYS A 188 -22.20 20.12 14.37
C LYS A 188 -22.47 19.21 13.18
N GLN A 189 -23.12 18.07 13.41
CA GLN A 189 -23.57 17.16 12.36
C GLN A 189 -24.35 17.93 11.30
N GLY A 190 -24.08 17.63 10.02
CA GLY A 190 -24.69 18.31 8.88
C GLY A 190 -24.16 19.71 8.57
N SER A 191 -23.12 20.20 9.25
CA SER A 191 -22.43 21.43 8.83
C SER A 191 -21.58 21.19 7.56
N ASN A 192 -21.32 22.23 6.76
CA ASN A 192 -20.48 22.10 5.56
C ASN A 192 -19.12 21.48 5.87
N LYS A 193 -18.47 21.94 6.96
CA LYS A 193 -17.19 21.40 7.43
C LYS A 193 -17.27 19.93 7.83
N TYR A 194 -18.41 19.47 8.33
CA TYR A 194 -18.65 18.07 8.62
C TYR A 194 -18.70 17.23 7.34
N ILE A 195 -19.46 17.69 6.36
CA ILE A 195 -19.64 17.04 5.05
C ILE A 195 -18.30 16.97 4.30
N GLU A 196 -17.55 18.07 4.29
CA GLU A 196 -16.20 18.14 3.69
C GLU A 196 -15.26 17.12 4.32
N ASN A 197 -15.26 16.97 5.65
CA ASN A 197 -14.41 16.00 6.32
C ASN A 197 -14.76 14.55 5.96
N ILE A 198 -16.06 14.23 5.85
CA ILE A 198 -16.48 12.89 5.40
C ILE A 198 -16.09 12.67 3.94
N LYS A 199 -16.28 13.67 3.09
CA LYS A 199 -15.87 13.62 1.68
C LYS A 199 -14.37 13.33 1.55
N MET A 200 -13.52 14.05 2.29
CA MET A 200 -12.07 13.83 2.32
C MET A 200 -11.72 12.41 2.77
N PHE A 201 -12.42 11.88 3.78
CA PHE A 201 -12.21 10.50 4.22
C PHE A 201 -12.55 9.47 3.12
N ILE A 202 -13.66 9.67 2.41
CA ILE A 202 -14.08 8.81 1.28
C ILE A 202 -13.06 8.92 0.13
N GLU A 203 -12.62 10.13 -0.18
CA GLU A 203 -11.61 10.41 -1.21
C GLU A 203 -10.28 9.70 -0.90
N ASP A 204 -9.75 9.86 0.32
CA ASP A 204 -8.53 9.19 0.75
C ASP A 204 -8.63 7.66 0.63
N ALA A 205 -9.78 7.09 1.02
CA ALA A 205 -10.03 5.65 0.92
C ALA A 205 -10.04 5.18 -0.54
N ILE A 206 -10.76 5.88 -1.42
CA ILE A 206 -10.86 5.56 -2.85
C ILE A 206 -9.50 5.72 -3.53
N MET A 207 -8.75 6.78 -3.26
CA MET A 207 -7.40 6.98 -3.80
C MET A 207 -6.45 5.82 -3.43
N LYS A 208 -6.53 5.33 -2.20
CA LYS A 208 -5.76 4.15 -1.74
C LYS A 208 -6.20 2.88 -2.47
N PHE A 209 -7.50 2.66 -2.64
CA PHE A 209 -8.01 1.52 -3.43
C PHE A 209 -7.52 1.55 -4.87
N ILE A 210 -7.55 2.72 -5.53
CA ILE A 210 -7.02 2.89 -6.88
C ILE A 210 -5.52 2.53 -6.91
N GLY A 211 -4.74 3.04 -5.95
CA GLY A 211 -3.32 2.72 -5.82
C GLY A 211 -3.06 1.21 -5.65
N ALA A 212 -3.84 0.54 -4.80
CA ALA A 212 -3.74 -0.90 -4.56
C ALA A 212 -4.17 -1.71 -5.80
N ALA A 213 -5.19 -1.27 -6.51
CA ALA A 213 -5.66 -1.88 -7.76
C ALA A 213 -4.57 -1.87 -8.83
N LYS A 214 -3.82 -0.76 -8.98
CA LYS A 214 -2.66 -0.70 -9.89
C LYS A 214 -1.63 -1.77 -9.55
N LYS A 215 -1.26 -1.92 -8.27
CA LYS A 215 -0.34 -2.97 -7.83
C LYS A 215 -0.85 -4.37 -8.16
N LYS A 216 -2.14 -4.64 -7.92
CA LYS A 216 -2.79 -5.92 -8.23
C LYS A 216 -2.68 -6.24 -9.73
N ILE A 217 -2.93 -5.27 -10.60
CA ILE A 217 -2.80 -5.45 -12.05
C ILE A 217 -1.34 -5.67 -12.47
N LEU A 218 -0.39 -4.89 -11.93
CA LEU A 218 1.04 -5.11 -12.19
C LEU A 218 1.46 -6.54 -11.83
N MET A 219 1.07 -7.00 -10.64
CA MET A 219 1.34 -8.38 -10.21
C MET A 219 0.67 -9.40 -11.12
N HIS A 220 -0.52 -9.14 -11.63
CA HIS A 220 -1.20 -10.06 -12.54
C HIS A 220 -0.49 -10.17 -13.89
N ILE A 221 0.03 -9.06 -14.41
CA ILE A 221 0.69 -9.00 -15.72
C ILE A 221 2.12 -9.54 -15.66
N PHE A 222 2.86 -9.22 -14.59
CA PHE A 222 4.30 -9.48 -14.52
C PHE A 222 4.70 -10.68 -13.63
N ASN A 223 3.75 -11.31 -12.92
CA ASN A 223 4.00 -12.60 -12.26
C ASN A 223 3.76 -13.76 -13.21
N ILE A 224 4.82 -14.50 -13.49
CA ILE A 224 4.77 -15.72 -14.28
C ILE A 224 4.85 -16.91 -13.31
N PRO A 225 3.86 -17.82 -13.27
CA PRO A 225 3.85 -18.93 -12.30
C PRO A 225 5.14 -19.77 -12.29
N GLU A 226 5.77 -19.94 -13.45
CA GLU A 226 7.01 -20.71 -13.62
C GLU A 226 8.28 -19.92 -13.21
N ASN A 227 8.17 -18.62 -12.94
CA ASN A 227 9.31 -17.77 -12.65
C ASN A 227 9.62 -17.72 -11.15
N THR A 228 10.76 -18.30 -10.76
CA THR A 228 11.26 -18.27 -9.37
C THR A 228 11.74 -16.89 -8.92
N GLN A 229 11.86 -15.93 -9.84
CA GLN A 229 12.38 -14.57 -9.60
C GLN A 229 11.31 -13.49 -9.77
N ASN A 230 10.03 -13.83 -9.65
CA ASN A 230 8.89 -12.89 -9.78
C ASN A 230 9.03 -11.59 -8.98
N VAL A 231 9.63 -11.65 -7.79
CA VAL A 231 9.92 -10.45 -6.97
C VAL A 231 10.81 -9.45 -7.73
N HIS A 232 11.83 -9.94 -8.45
CA HIS A 232 12.74 -9.09 -9.20
C HIS A 232 12.12 -8.58 -10.50
N THR A 233 11.37 -9.41 -11.23
CA THR A 233 10.61 -9.00 -12.42
C THR A 233 9.60 -7.90 -12.06
N ASN A 234 8.82 -8.06 -10.99
CA ASN A 234 7.89 -7.03 -10.53
C ASN A 234 8.60 -5.75 -10.12
N ASN A 235 9.69 -5.82 -9.36
CA ASN A 235 10.42 -4.63 -8.94
C ASN A 235 10.96 -3.85 -10.14
N TYR A 236 11.44 -4.55 -11.17
CA TYR A 236 11.83 -3.94 -12.43
C TYR A 236 10.67 -3.19 -13.09
N TRP A 237 9.52 -3.86 -13.27
CA TRP A 237 8.36 -3.27 -13.96
C TRP A 237 7.71 -2.13 -13.18
N MET A 238 7.59 -2.27 -11.86
CA MET A 238 7.18 -1.17 -10.98
C MET A 238 8.10 0.04 -11.17
N TYR A 239 9.42 -0.16 -11.20
CA TYR A 239 10.36 0.94 -11.41
C TYR A 239 10.20 1.58 -12.79
N VAL A 240 10.13 0.77 -13.85
CA VAL A 240 10.03 1.24 -15.24
C VAL A 240 8.73 2.03 -15.49
N LEU A 241 7.62 1.60 -14.89
CA LEU A 241 6.30 2.20 -15.11
C LEU A 241 5.92 3.26 -14.06
N LYS A 242 6.78 3.54 -13.08
CA LYS A 242 6.43 4.38 -11.91
C LYS A 242 5.89 5.75 -12.27
N ASP A 243 6.46 6.42 -13.26
CA ASP A 243 6.07 7.79 -13.65
C ASP A 243 4.78 7.79 -14.48
N HIS A 244 4.53 6.71 -15.21
CA HIS A 244 3.31 6.52 -15.99
C HIS A 244 2.10 6.19 -15.12
N LEU A 245 2.33 5.38 -14.08
CA LEU A 245 1.27 4.82 -13.23
C LEU A 245 1.15 5.50 -11.86
N GLY A 246 2.11 6.35 -11.48
CA GLY A 246 2.13 7.00 -10.17
C GLY A 246 2.43 6.03 -9.03
N LEU A 247 3.52 5.28 -9.15
CA LEU A 247 3.93 4.28 -8.15
C LEU A 247 5.03 4.83 -7.25
N ASP A 248 4.91 4.58 -5.94
CA ASP A 248 6.01 4.80 -5.01
C ASP A 248 6.99 3.63 -5.12
N VAL A 249 8.11 3.89 -5.79
CA VAL A 249 9.22 2.95 -5.92
C VAL A 249 10.46 3.55 -5.28
N VAL A 250 11.00 2.81 -4.32
CA VAL A 250 12.22 3.18 -3.61
C VAL A 250 13.44 2.55 -4.27
N GLY A 251 14.49 3.36 -4.44
CA GLY A 251 15.82 2.94 -4.87
C GLY A 251 16.13 3.11 -6.35
N GLU A 252 17.19 2.45 -6.77
CA GLU A 252 17.68 2.47 -8.15
C GLU A 252 16.92 1.49 -9.03
N LYS A 253 17.09 1.61 -10.36
CA LYS A 253 16.49 0.70 -11.33
C LYS A 253 17.01 -0.73 -11.07
N PRO A 254 16.14 -1.69 -10.72
CA PRO A 254 16.58 -3.07 -10.53
C PRO A 254 17.09 -3.67 -11.84
N LYS A 255 17.92 -4.69 -11.77
CA LYS A 255 18.21 -5.54 -12.94
C LYS A 255 16.99 -6.38 -13.23
N LEU A 256 16.63 -6.49 -14.51
CA LEU A 256 15.63 -7.46 -14.95
C LEU A 256 16.22 -8.87 -14.80
N LEU A 257 15.62 -9.66 -13.91
CA LEU A 257 16.02 -11.04 -13.61
C LEU A 257 14.79 -11.94 -13.71
N GLY A 258 14.95 -13.12 -14.31
CA GLY A 258 13.87 -14.08 -14.50
C GLY A 258 13.25 -14.01 -15.90
N ILE A 259 12.05 -14.57 -16.02
CA ILE A 259 11.28 -14.59 -17.27
C ILE A 259 10.53 -13.25 -17.40
N ASP A 260 10.54 -12.69 -18.60
CA ASP A 260 9.83 -11.46 -18.93
C ASP A 260 9.33 -11.52 -20.38
N GLU A 261 8.01 -11.57 -20.57
CA GLU A 261 7.38 -11.71 -21.89
C GLU A 261 7.58 -10.46 -22.77
N PHE A 262 7.79 -9.30 -22.14
CA PHE A 262 7.92 -8.02 -22.82
C PHE A 262 9.36 -7.65 -23.18
N ASN A 263 10.35 -8.46 -22.77
CA ASN A 263 11.78 -8.22 -22.98
C ASN A 263 12.24 -6.79 -22.59
N GLY A 264 11.70 -6.26 -21.50
CA GLY A 264 12.00 -4.95 -20.96
C GLY A 264 11.45 -3.77 -21.76
N LYS A 265 10.62 -4.01 -22.79
CA LYS A 265 10.01 -2.96 -23.63
C LYS A 265 8.86 -2.27 -22.92
N MET A 266 9.14 -1.07 -22.43
CA MET A 266 8.22 -0.28 -21.61
C MET A 266 6.87 -0.04 -22.28
N GLU A 267 6.84 0.22 -23.59
CA GLU A 267 5.60 0.49 -24.31
C GLU A 267 4.65 -0.73 -24.31
N LEU A 268 5.19 -1.95 -24.38
CA LEU A 268 4.39 -3.16 -24.36
C LEU A 268 3.84 -3.43 -22.96
N GLY A 269 4.68 -3.28 -21.92
CA GLY A 269 4.21 -3.41 -20.54
C GLY A 269 3.18 -2.36 -20.14
N LEU A 270 3.33 -1.12 -20.63
CA LEU A 270 2.35 -0.05 -20.42
C LEU A 270 1.04 -0.31 -21.15
N GLN A 271 1.11 -0.79 -22.40
CA GLN A 271 -0.05 -1.17 -23.18
C GLN A 271 -0.83 -2.30 -22.47
N SER A 272 -0.16 -3.38 -22.10
CA SER A 272 -0.80 -4.51 -21.39
C SER A 272 -1.40 -4.09 -20.06
N PHE A 273 -0.81 -3.10 -19.37
CA PHE A 273 -1.42 -2.52 -18.18
C PHE A 273 -2.77 -1.86 -18.47
N PHE A 274 -2.85 -0.98 -19.46
CA PHE A 274 -4.08 -0.23 -19.78
C PHE A 274 -5.09 -1.02 -20.63
N GLU A 275 -4.71 -2.17 -21.17
CA GLU A 275 -5.67 -3.15 -21.70
C GLU A 275 -6.56 -3.75 -20.60
N ILE A 276 -6.06 -3.84 -19.37
CA ILE A 276 -6.81 -4.36 -18.21
C ILE A 276 -7.32 -3.21 -17.32
N PHE A 277 -6.45 -2.27 -16.95
CA PHE A 277 -6.79 -1.13 -16.11
C PHE A 277 -7.54 -0.08 -16.93
N THR A 278 -8.83 -0.28 -17.17
CA THR A 278 -9.70 0.70 -17.84
C THR A 278 -10.60 1.45 -16.84
N PRO A 279 -11.18 2.61 -17.20
CA PRO A 279 -12.13 3.30 -16.33
C PRO A 279 -13.32 2.42 -15.93
N GLU A 280 -13.85 1.64 -16.86
CA GLU A 280 -14.97 0.72 -16.61
C GLU A 280 -14.58 -0.39 -15.64
N TRP A 281 -13.38 -0.98 -15.82
CA TRP A 281 -12.85 -1.95 -14.88
C TRP A 281 -12.69 -1.34 -13.48
N LEU A 282 -12.13 -0.13 -13.40
CA LEU A 282 -11.92 0.55 -12.13
C LEU A 282 -13.23 0.86 -11.41
N ILE A 283 -14.26 1.33 -12.13
CA ILE A 283 -15.60 1.56 -11.57
C ILE A 283 -16.16 0.27 -10.97
N SER A 284 -16.05 -0.85 -11.69
CA SER A 284 -16.53 -2.14 -11.22
C SER A 284 -15.76 -2.64 -9.99
N GLU A 285 -14.43 -2.56 -10.02
CA GLU A 285 -13.57 -3.01 -8.93
C GLU A 285 -13.80 -2.16 -7.67
N LEU A 286 -13.91 -0.84 -7.81
CA LEU A 286 -14.19 0.05 -6.68
C LEU A 286 -15.57 -0.21 -6.06
N THR A 287 -16.58 -0.50 -6.88
CA THR A 287 -17.92 -0.85 -6.38
C THR A 287 -17.82 -2.08 -5.46
N ASN A 288 -17.09 -3.11 -5.89
CA ASN A 288 -16.88 -4.32 -5.08
C ASN A 288 -16.08 -4.02 -3.80
N LEU A 289 -14.95 -3.31 -3.92
CA LEU A 289 -14.08 -2.98 -2.78
C LEU A 289 -14.79 -2.14 -1.72
N ILE A 290 -15.63 -1.19 -2.13
CA ILE A 290 -16.43 -0.38 -1.20
C ILE A 290 -17.48 -1.26 -0.52
N ASN A 291 -18.18 -2.11 -1.27
CA ASN A 291 -19.23 -2.97 -0.72
C ASN A 291 -18.69 -4.05 0.24
N ASP A 292 -17.44 -4.44 0.09
CA ASP A 292 -16.74 -5.32 1.04
C ASP A 292 -16.29 -4.57 2.33
N ASP A 293 -16.42 -3.24 2.38
CA ASP A 293 -16.05 -2.40 3.52
C ASP A 293 -17.27 -1.68 4.13
N SER A 294 -17.93 -2.36 5.07
CA SER A 294 -19.16 -1.86 5.71
C SER A 294 -19.00 -0.49 6.39
N GLU A 295 -17.81 -0.16 6.89
CA GLU A 295 -17.54 1.16 7.46
C GLU A 295 -17.56 2.25 6.40
N LEU A 296 -16.95 1.98 5.25
CA LEU A 296 -16.95 2.94 4.14
C LEU A 296 -18.35 3.11 3.55
N VAL A 297 -19.13 2.03 3.43
CA VAL A 297 -20.56 2.10 3.03
C VAL A 297 -21.34 3.01 3.98
N CYS A 298 -21.17 2.86 5.30
CA CYS A 298 -21.80 3.73 6.29
C CYS A 298 -21.38 5.21 6.12
N LYS A 299 -20.10 5.47 5.86
CA LYS A 299 -19.60 6.84 5.64
C LYS A 299 -20.10 7.47 4.35
N ILE A 300 -20.24 6.70 3.29
CA ILE A 300 -20.84 7.15 2.03
C ILE A 300 -22.32 7.49 2.26
N SER A 301 -23.06 6.64 2.99
CA SER A 301 -24.46 6.86 3.32
C SER A 301 -24.66 8.16 4.11
N GLU A 302 -23.80 8.38 5.11
CA GLU A 302 -23.77 9.59 5.92
C GLU A 302 -23.45 10.85 5.09
N PHE A 303 -22.45 10.76 4.21
CA PHE A 303 -22.11 11.83 3.26
C PHE A 303 -23.30 12.17 2.36
N LEU A 304 -23.92 11.16 1.75
CA LEU A 304 -25.07 11.33 0.89
C LEU A 304 -26.21 11.97 1.65
N TYR A 305 -26.57 11.46 2.83
CA TYR A 305 -27.66 12.01 3.66
C TYR A 305 -27.52 13.53 3.88
N HIS A 306 -26.31 13.98 4.26
CA HIS A 306 -26.06 15.39 4.56
C HIS A 306 -25.71 16.28 3.36
N SER A 307 -25.30 15.73 2.22
CA SER A 307 -24.93 16.51 1.02
C SER A 307 -26.13 17.15 0.31
N ASP A 308 -25.92 18.12 -0.57
CA ASP A 308 -26.98 18.70 -1.43
C ASP A 308 -27.15 17.97 -2.78
N ILE A 309 -26.53 16.79 -2.91
CA ILE A 309 -26.52 16.04 -4.17
C ILE A 309 -27.94 15.59 -4.54
N GLN A 310 -28.30 15.72 -5.82
CA GLN A 310 -29.60 15.28 -6.32
C GLN A 310 -29.59 13.78 -6.65
N ASN A 311 -30.76 13.14 -6.63
CA ASN A 311 -30.94 11.74 -7.01
C ASN A 311 -30.06 10.73 -6.23
N LYS A 312 -29.76 11.03 -4.96
CA LYS A 312 -28.91 10.20 -4.07
C LYS A 312 -29.32 8.72 -4.00
N LYS A 313 -30.61 8.42 -4.19
CA LYS A 313 -31.13 7.05 -4.22
C LYS A 313 -30.57 6.19 -5.37
N LEU A 314 -30.05 6.80 -6.44
CA LEU A 314 -29.40 6.07 -7.53
C LEU A 314 -27.99 5.57 -7.13
N PHE A 315 -27.41 6.13 -6.08
CA PHE A 315 -26.05 5.84 -5.64
C PHE A 315 -25.95 4.67 -4.65
N VAL A 316 -27.07 4.25 -4.07
CA VAL A 316 -27.10 3.25 -3.01
C VAL A 316 -28.29 2.31 -3.16
N GLU A 317 -28.11 1.06 -2.72
CA GLU A 317 -29.24 0.16 -2.46
C GLU A 317 -29.58 0.29 -0.97
N CYS A 318 -30.82 0.71 -0.66
CA CYS A 318 -31.24 0.98 0.72
C CYS A 318 -32.59 0.34 1.06
N GLU A 319 -32.79 0.01 2.34
CA GLU A 319 -34.09 -0.44 2.86
C GLU A 319 -35.05 0.76 3.00
N ASP A 320 -36.34 0.52 2.73
CA ASP A 320 -37.43 1.49 2.91
C ASP A 320 -37.19 2.86 2.23
N GLU A 321 -36.35 2.89 1.20
CA GLU A 321 -35.89 4.10 0.52
C GLU A 321 -35.19 5.13 1.41
N ASP A 322 -34.65 4.71 2.57
CA ASP A 322 -33.90 5.55 3.48
C ASP A 322 -32.39 5.30 3.33
N ILE A 323 -31.68 6.34 2.88
CA ILE A 323 -30.23 6.33 2.64
C ILE A 323 -29.44 5.94 3.90
N LEU A 324 -29.96 6.20 5.10
CA LEU A 324 -29.30 5.79 6.34
C LEU A 324 -29.32 4.26 6.55
N PHE A 325 -30.19 3.53 5.85
CA PHE A 325 -30.26 2.07 5.83
C PHE A 325 -29.71 1.49 4.52
N THR A 326 -28.60 2.06 4.04
CA THR A 326 -27.88 1.57 2.86
C THR A 326 -27.21 0.22 3.15
N LYS A 327 -27.36 -0.71 2.21
CA LYS A 327 -26.71 -2.03 2.19
C LYS A 327 -25.44 -2.04 1.34
N SER A 328 -25.46 -1.31 0.23
CA SER A 328 -24.39 -1.30 -0.77
C SER A 328 -24.43 0.01 -1.57
N VAL A 329 -23.30 0.35 -2.18
CA VAL A 329 -23.18 1.42 -3.18
C VAL A 329 -23.33 0.84 -4.59
N THR A 330 -23.82 1.66 -5.50
CA THR A 330 -23.97 1.31 -6.92
C THR A 330 -22.77 1.75 -7.75
N THR A 331 -22.70 1.27 -9.00
CA THR A 331 -21.72 1.75 -9.98
C THR A 331 -21.90 3.24 -10.32
N GLU A 332 -23.12 3.77 -10.20
CA GLU A 332 -23.42 5.19 -10.43
C GLU A 332 -22.80 6.08 -9.36
N PHE A 333 -22.74 5.62 -8.10
CA PHE A 333 -21.96 6.32 -7.06
C PHE A 333 -20.49 6.41 -7.44
N CYS A 334 -19.89 5.27 -7.84
CA CYS A 334 -18.46 5.22 -8.18
C CYS A 334 -18.14 6.12 -9.38
N LYS A 335 -18.98 6.10 -10.43
CA LYS A 335 -18.86 7.01 -11.57
C LYS A 335 -18.95 8.47 -11.15
N TYR A 336 -19.97 8.82 -10.37
CA TYR A 336 -20.18 10.17 -9.87
C TYR A 336 -18.95 10.65 -9.08
N PHE A 337 -18.51 9.84 -8.12
CA PHE A 337 -17.43 10.23 -7.22
C PHE A 337 -16.09 10.32 -7.95
N LEU A 338 -15.75 9.34 -8.80
CA LEU A 338 -14.52 9.41 -9.61
C LEU A 338 -14.47 10.61 -10.55
N LYS A 339 -15.62 11.07 -11.06
CA LYS A 339 -15.73 12.29 -11.84
C LYS A 339 -15.54 13.53 -10.97
N ASP A 340 -16.14 13.54 -9.77
CA ASP A 340 -16.06 14.64 -8.80
C ASP A 340 -14.63 14.87 -8.27
N ILE A 341 -13.85 13.79 -8.09
CA ILE A 341 -12.41 13.87 -7.77
C ILE A 341 -11.50 13.87 -9.01
N GLU A 342 -12.08 14.10 -10.19
CA GLU A 342 -11.37 14.27 -11.47
C GLU A 342 -10.41 13.13 -11.82
N ILE A 343 -10.73 11.88 -11.48
CA ILE A 343 -9.97 10.69 -11.90
C ILE A 343 -10.38 10.23 -13.28
N ILE A 344 -11.67 10.36 -13.60
CA ILE A 344 -12.23 10.05 -14.91
C ILE A 344 -12.92 11.26 -15.53
N GLU A 345 -12.93 11.30 -16.85
CA GLU A 345 -13.71 12.22 -17.67
C GLU A 345 -14.74 11.40 -18.46
N ILE A 346 -15.96 11.95 -18.58
CA ILE A 346 -17.07 11.35 -19.32
C ILE A 346 -17.62 12.44 -20.24
N ASP A 347 -17.61 12.18 -21.54
CA ASP A 347 -18.13 13.08 -22.58
C ASP A 347 -19.66 13.20 -22.60
#